data_AF-A0A957HNX4-F1
#
_entry.id   AF-A0A957HNX4-F1
#
_cell.length_a   1.000
_cell.length_b   1.000
_cell.length_c   1.000
_cell.angle_alpha   90.00
_cell.angle_beta   90.00
_cell.angle_gamma   90.00
#
_symmetry.space_group_name_H-M   'P 1'
#
loop_
_entity.id
_entity.type
_entity.pdbx_description
1 polymer ?
#
loop_
_entity_poly.entity_id
_entity_poly.type
_entity_poly.pdbx_seq_one_letter_code
_entity_poly.pdbx_strand_id
1 'polypeptide(L)'
;MSSNRDSYRISENMAKTTWLHFEDATGISKLRLFAGQYTPGQGTRLTLNHYVDVKDIRPVLMDLSWNRPVDFKDFKGTTNDDGVQSKVLSVNTKKEENKVYWRLSIGPGKKTKTGAILPDGRSTKSINYVMTIDLARKVALELLEFLQAVQSVNQYKRVLGHVQESEVQDELFEDMPDPPPAEPSAPPQPVRPRPKAPRSTRPKPRQTPGPVLSRTPQTFANGDECPKDLVGDHQSYIHVVGRQAPSRQNLMGWIYR
;
A
#
# COMPACT_ATOMS: atom_id res chain seq x y z
N MET A 1 -19.30 -3.47 -15.30
CA MET A 1 -19.99 -2.78 -14.19
C MET A 1 -19.19 -3.02 -12.92
N SER A 2 -18.35 -2.06 -12.50
CA SER A 2 -17.65 -2.16 -11.21
C SER A 2 -18.70 -1.88 -10.13
N SER A 3 -19.15 -2.92 -9.42
CA SER A 3 -19.95 -2.73 -8.21
C SER A 3 -19.21 -1.73 -7.34
N ASN A 4 -19.87 -0.62 -7.00
CA ASN A 4 -19.40 0.38 -6.08
C ASN A 4 -19.25 -0.29 -4.71
N ARG A 5 -18.17 -1.05 -4.51
CA ARG A 5 -17.82 -1.56 -3.18
C ARG A 5 -17.44 -0.32 -2.42
N ASP A 6 -18.32 0.10 -1.52
CA ASP A 6 -18.05 1.17 -0.57
C ASP A 6 -16.68 0.89 0.03
N SER A 7 -15.70 1.75 -0.27
CA SER A 7 -14.35 1.59 0.24
C SER A 7 -14.41 1.80 1.75
N TYR A 8 -14.14 0.74 2.50
CA TYR A 8 -14.20 0.75 3.96
C TYR A 8 -13.15 1.72 4.51
N ARG A 9 -13.57 2.68 5.34
CA ARG A 9 -12.63 3.59 6.03
C ARG A 9 -12.01 2.86 7.20
N ILE A 10 -10.68 2.73 7.17
CA ILE A 10 -9.90 2.10 8.22
C ILE A 10 -9.63 3.11 9.34
N SER A 11 -9.26 4.34 8.98
CA SER A 11 -8.96 5.41 9.92
C SER A 11 -9.43 6.75 9.36
N GLU A 12 -10.07 7.57 10.20
CA GLU A 12 -10.64 8.87 9.86
C GLU A 12 -10.04 9.95 10.75
N ASN A 13 -9.31 10.88 10.13
CA ASN A 13 -8.57 11.91 10.85
C ASN A 13 -9.02 13.28 10.35
N MET A 14 -9.60 14.08 11.25
CA MET A 14 -10.09 15.42 10.93
C MET A 14 -9.27 16.50 11.63
N ALA A 15 -9.15 17.66 10.99
CA ALA A 15 -8.58 18.89 11.53
C ALA A 15 -9.56 20.04 11.28
N LYS A 16 -9.19 21.27 11.66
CA LYS A 16 -10.07 22.46 11.55
C LYS A 16 -10.38 22.92 10.11
N THR A 17 -9.61 22.48 9.12
CA THR A 17 -9.86 22.84 7.71
C THR A 17 -9.56 21.71 6.74
N THR A 18 -9.01 20.61 7.21
CA THR A 18 -8.60 19.47 6.39
C THR A 18 -9.00 18.16 7.04
N TRP A 19 -9.11 17.11 6.24
CA TRP A 19 -9.33 15.75 6.71
C TRP A 19 -8.50 14.78 5.86
N LEU A 20 -8.16 13.65 6.46
CA LEU A 20 -7.40 12.56 5.85
C LEU A 20 -8.00 11.23 6.29
N HIS A 21 -8.49 10.46 5.31
CA HIS A 21 -9.00 9.11 5.48
C HIS A 21 -8.03 8.11 4.87
N PHE A 22 -7.89 7.00 5.56
CA PHE A 22 -7.26 5.79 5.03
C PHE A 22 -8.35 4.78 4.72
N GLU A 23 -8.44 4.39 3.46
CA GLU A 23 -9.49 3.54 2.93
C GLU A 23 -8.90 2.22 2.42
N ASP A 24 -9.65 1.14 2.62
CA ASP A 24 -9.31 -0.18 2.13
C ASP A 24 -9.34 -0.20 0.59
N ALA A 25 -8.20 -0.53 0.01
CA ALA A 25 -8.05 -0.89 -1.40
C ALA A 25 -7.21 -2.17 -1.54
N THR A 26 -7.18 -3.02 -0.51
CA THR A 26 -6.34 -4.22 -0.44
C THR A 26 -6.75 -5.28 -1.46
N GLY A 27 -7.98 -5.21 -1.97
CA GLY A 27 -8.41 -6.01 -3.13
C GLY A 27 -7.54 -5.81 -4.38
N ILE A 28 -6.84 -4.69 -4.51
CA ILE A 28 -5.83 -4.42 -5.54
C ILE A 28 -4.41 -4.28 -4.97
N SER A 29 -4.17 -4.82 -3.76
CA SER A 29 -2.90 -4.72 -3.02
C SER A 29 -2.42 -3.29 -2.73
N LYS A 30 -3.36 -2.34 -2.61
CA LYS A 30 -3.06 -0.93 -2.35
C LYS A 30 -3.79 -0.42 -1.11
N LEU A 31 -3.34 0.70 -0.59
CA LEU A 31 -4.04 1.51 0.41
C LEU A 31 -4.47 2.81 -0.28
N ARG A 32 -5.73 3.22 -0.10
CA ARG A 32 -6.23 4.49 -0.64
C ARG A 32 -6.14 5.55 0.43
N LEU A 33 -5.44 6.63 0.14
CA LEU A 33 -5.46 7.85 0.94
C LEU A 33 -6.42 8.81 0.28
N PHE A 34 -7.43 9.25 1.02
CA PHE A 34 -8.41 10.22 0.55
C PHE A 34 -8.38 11.42 1.48
N ALA A 35 -8.09 12.60 0.94
CA ALA A 35 -7.95 13.81 1.72
C ALA A 35 -8.85 14.90 1.14
N GLY A 36 -9.31 15.79 2.00
CA GLY A 36 -10.05 16.96 1.58
C GLY A 36 -9.75 18.19 2.40
N GLN A 37 -10.12 19.33 1.84
CA GLN A 37 -10.10 20.62 2.49
C GLN A 37 -11.52 21.18 2.51
N TYR A 38 -11.95 21.63 3.68
CA TYR A 38 -13.23 22.29 3.85
C TYR A 38 -13.04 23.77 4.18
N THR A 39 -13.98 24.57 3.72
CA THR A 39 -14.14 25.96 4.16
C THR A 39 -15.40 26.01 5.01
N PRO A 40 -15.34 26.49 6.27
CA PRO A 40 -16.52 26.65 7.10
C PRO A 40 -17.63 27.41 6.36
N GLY A 41 -18.84 26.84 6.33
CA GLY A 41 -20.00 27.42 5.64
C GLY A 41 -20.07 27.24 4.12
N GLN A 42 -19.02 26.70 3.47
CA GLN A 42 -19.02 26.45 2.01
C GLN A 42 -18.85 24.97 1.63
N GLY A 43 -18.69 24.08 2.61
CA GLY A 43 -18.50 22.66 2.37
C GLY A 43 -17.09 22.29 1.90
N THR A 44 -16.97 21.17 1.18
CA THR A 44 -15.68 20.63 0.72
C THR A 44 -15.22 21.34 -0.54
N ARG A 45 -14.11 22.07 -0.47
CA ARG A 45 -13.56 22.86 -1.57
C ARG A 45 -12.67 22.02 -2.50
N LEU A 46 -11.89 21.13 -1.92
CA LEU A 46 -10.89 20.35 -2.65
C LEU A 46 -10.84 18.93 -2.07
N THR A 47 -10.83 17.93 -2.93
CA THR A 47 -10.59 16.53 -2.57
C THR A 47 -9.51 15.94 -3.45
N LEU A 48 -8.61 15.17 -2.88
CA LEU A 48 -7.55 14.45 -3.59
C LEU A 48 -7.51 13.01 -3.10
N ASN A 49 -7.21 12.07 -4.00
CA ASN A 49 -6.94 10.68 -3.65
C ASN A 49 -5.58 10.22 -4.17
N HIS A 50 -4.97 9.30 -3.45
CA HIS A 50 -3.72 8.66 -3.82
C HIS A 50 -3.77 7.18 -3.47
N TYR A 51 -3.29 6.32 -4.35
CA TYR A 51 -3.18 4.89 -4.10
C TYR A 51 -1.72 4.52 -3.93
N VAL A 52 -1.36 4.03 -2.74
CA VAL A 52 0.00 3.58 -2.43
C VAL A 52 0.02 2.05 -2.33
N ASP A 53 1.11 1.44 -2.80
CA ASP A 53 1.27 0.00 -2.71
C ASP A 53 1.50 -0.43 -1.26
N VAL A 54 0.82 -1.51 -0.82
CA VAL A 54 0.89 -1.98 0.58
C VAL A 54 2.33 -2.33 0.98
N LYS A 55 3.14 -2.82 0.01
CA LYS A 55 4.55 -3.16 0.22
C LYS A 55 5.41 -1.94 0.54
N ASP A 56 5.12 -0.80 -0.08
CA ASP A 56 5.92 0.41 0.04
C ASP A 56 5.52 1.23 1.27
N ILE A 57 4.22 1.24 1.60
CA ILE A 57 3.72 1.99 2.77
C ILE A 57 3.96 1.25 4.09
N ARG A 58 4.05 -0.09 4.10
CA ARG A 58 4.21 -0.86 5.34
C ARG A 58 5.48 -0.48 6.12
N PRO A 59 6.68 -0.35 5.52
CA PRO A 59 7.86 0.15 6.21
C PRO A 59 7.67 1.55 6.80
N VAL A 60 7.00 2.44 6.05
CA VAL A 60 6.71 3.80 6.50
C VAL A 60 5.84 3.80 7.75
N LEU A 61 4.76 3.01 7.76
CA LEU A 61 3.89 2.85 8.93
C LEU A 61 4.65 2.23 10.10
N MET A 62 5.55 1.29 9.84
CA MET A 62 6.35 0.66 10.88
C MET A 62 7.36 1.64 11.50
N ASP A 63 7.98 2.50 10.71
CA ASP A 63 8.86 3.55 11.22
C ASP A 63 8.08 4.60 12.02
N LEU A 64 6.90 5.01 11.54
CA LEU A 64 6.01 5.91 12.30
C LEU A 64 5.56 5.29 13.63
N SER A 65 5.24 3.99 13.66
CA SER A 65 4.78 3.31 14.88
C SER A 65 5.87 3.24 15.97
N TRP A 66 7.14 3.21 15.55
CA TRP A 66 8.31 3.27 16.44
C TRP A 66 8.90 4.67 16.62
N ASN A 67 8.21 5.74 16.19
CA ASN A 67 8.69 7.12 16.29
C ASN A 67 10.08 7.35 15.63
N ARG A 68 10.30 6.68 14.50
CA ARG A 68 11.47 6.89 13.65
C ARG A 68 11.18 7.99 12.62
N PRO A 69 12.19 8.78 12.24
CA PRO A 69 12.01 9.82 11.24
C PRO A 69 11.68 9.17 9.89
N VAL A 70 10.67 9.71 9.22
CA VAL A 70 10.26 9.29 7.87
C VAL A 70 10.43 10.45 6.90
N ASP A 71 11.04 10.15 5.75
CA ASP A 71 10.99 11.00 4.55
C ASP A 71 10.64 10.11 3.35
N PHE A 72 9.35 9.98 3.10
CA PHE A 72 8.80 9.09 2.09
C PHE A 72 8.13 9.88 0.98
N LYS A 73 8.32 9.42 -0.26
CA LYS A 73 7.70 10.01 -1.45
C LYS A 73 7.31 8.93 -2.45
N ASP A 74 6.04 8.90 -2.82
CA ASP A 74 5.50 8.00 -3.86
C ASP A 74 4.94 8.82 -5.02
N PHE A 75 5.22 8.35 -6.23
CA PHE A 75 4.83 9.00 -7.48
C PHE A 75 3.88 8.09 -8.23
N LYS A 76 2.69 8.60 -8.51
CA LYS A 76 1.73 7.97 -9.41
C LYS A 76 1.42 8.94 -10.55
N GLY A 77 0.87 8.43 -11.63
CA GLY A 77 0.41 9.29 -12.70
C GLY A 77 -0.69 8.67 -13.51
N THR A 78 -1.37 9.50 -14.28
CA THR A 78 -2.42 9.10 -15.19
C THR A 78 -2.24 9.87 -16.49
N THR A 79 -2.40 9.19 -17.61
CA THR A 79 -2.47 9.83 -18.93
C THR A 79 -3.95 9.92 -19.28
N ASN A 80 -4.43 11.15 -19.45
CA ASN A 80 -5.78 11.47 -19.91
C ASN A 80 -5.68 12.25 -21.23
N ASP A 81 -6.82 12.49 -21.88
CA ASP A 81 -6.89 13.29 -23.11
C ASP A 81 -6.38 14.73 -22.89
N ASP A 82 -6.60 15.29 -21.70
CA ASP A 82 -6.11 16.61 -21.27
C ASP A 82 -4.60 16.67 -20.96
N GLY A 83 -3.89 15.53 -21.07
CA GLY A 83 -2.46 15.42 -20.85
C GLY A 83 -2.07 14.49 -19.70
N VAL A 84 -0.77 14.52 -19.37
CA VAL A 84 -0.18 13.67 -18.34
C VAL A 84 -0.27 14.37 -16.99
N GLN A 85 -0.97 13.74 -16.04
CA GLN A 85 -1.07 14.22 -14.67
C GLN A 85 -0.19 13.37 -13.75
N SER A 86 0.58 14.04 -12.90
CA SER A 86 1.34 13.41 -11.82
C SER A 86 0.61 13.61 -10.50
N LYS A 87 0.52 12.55 -9.70
CA LYS A 87 0.08 12.56 -8.31
C LYS A 87 1.26 12.21 -7.41
N VAL A 88 1.47 12.97 -6.35
CA VAL A 88 2.58 12.76 -5.42
C VAL A 88 2.04 12.66 -4.01
N LEU A 89 2.41 11.59 -3.33
CA LEU A 89 2.26 11.45 -1.89
C LEU A 89 3.62 11.71 -1.25
N SER A 90 3.66 12.58 -0.25
CA SER A 90 4.84 12.79 0.58
C SER A 90 4.46 12.67 2.05
N VAL A 91 5.26 11.91 2.80
CA VAL A 91 5.15 11.76 4.25
C VAL A 91 6.46 12.18 4.87
N ASN A 92 6.46 13.24 5.67
CA ASN A 92 7.67 13.78 6.26
C ASN A 92 7.50 13.99 7.77
N THR A 93 8.46 13.52 8.55
CA THR A 93 8.50 13.74 10.00
C THR A 93 9.42 14.91 10.31
N LYS A 94 8.90 15.90 11.02
CA LYS A 94 9.69 16.98 11.60
C LYS A 94 9.69 16.82 13.11
N LYS A 95 10.74 16.19 13.64
CA LYS A 95 10.84 15.87 15.08
C LYS A 95 10.92 17.13 15.92
N GLU A 96 11.58 18.17 15.41
CA GLU A 96 11.74 19.47 16.06
C GLU A 96 10.39 20.16 16.27
N GLU A 97 9.44 19.94 15.36
CA GLU A 97 8.09 20.50 15.43
C GLU A 97 7.07 19.54 16.06
N ASN A 98 7.47 18.33 16.46
CA ASN A 98 6.61 17.23 16.91
C ASN A 98 5.45 16.93 15.93
N LYS A 99 5.72 16.99 14.62
CA LYS A 99 4.70 16.91 13.57
C LYS A 99 5.06 15.92 12.46
N VAL A 100 4.04 15.28 11.92
CA VAL A 100 4.10 14.47 10.70
C VAL A 100 3.21 15.10 9.64
N TYR A 101 3.78 15.32 8.47
CA TYR A 101 3.13 15.96 7.33
C TYR A 101 2.75 14.90 6.30
N TRP A 102 1.47 14.82 5.99
CA TRP A 102 0.93 14.01 4.90
C TRP A 102 0.47 14.94 3.78
N ARG A 103 1.23 14.97 2.68
CA ARG A 103 0.96 15.85 1.56
C ARG A 103 0.55 15.04 0.34
N LEU A 104 -0.65 15.32 -0.17
CA LEU A 104 -1.14 14.81 -1.44
C LEU A 104 -1.13 15.97 -2.43
N SER A 105 -0.45 15.83 -3.55
CA SER A 105 -0.43 16.85 -4.60
C SER A 105 -0.69 16.28 -5.98
N ILE A 106 -1.32 17.09 -6.83
CA ILE A 106 -1.58 16.79 -8.24
C ILE A 106 -1.05 17.95 -9.06
N GLY A 107 -0.38 17.64 -10.17
CA GLY A 107 0.17 18.63 -11.08
C GLY A 107 0.49 18.06 -12.46
N PRO A 108 1.11 18.87 -13.34
CA PRO A 108 1.61 18.40 -14.62
C PRO A 108 2.63 17.29 -14.41
N GLY A 109 2.56 16.27 -15.27
CA GLY A 109 3.50 15.16 -15.28
C GLY A 109 4.18 15.02 -16.63
N LYS A 110 5.33 14.35 -16.63
CA LYS A 110 6.09 13.97 -17.81
C LYS A 110 6.32 12.48 -17.82
N LYS A 111 6.01 11.85 -18.96
CA LYS A 111 6.28 10.43 -19.17
C LYS A 111 7.76 10.24 -19.47
N THR A 112 8.42 9.40 -18.69
CA THR A 112 9.82 9.01 -18.92
C THR A 112 9.91 8.00 -20.06
N LYS A 113 11.14 7.74 -20.54
CA LYS A 113 11.40 6.70 -21.55
C LYS A 113 10.95 5.30 -21.09
N THR A 114 10.92 5.04 -19.78
CA THR A 114 10.48 3.78 -19.18
C THR A 114 8.97 3.70 -19.00
N GLY A 115 8.22 4.75 -19.36
CA GLY A 115 6.77 4.81 -19.20
C GLY A 115 6.30 5.28 -17.82
N ALA A 116 7.20 5.50 -16.87
CA ALA A 116 6.86 6.10 -15.57
C ALA A 116 6.45 7.57 -15.74
N ILE A 117 5.57 8.06 -14.88
CA ILE A 117 5.15 9.47 -14.88
C ILE A 117 5.80 10.14 -13.68
N LEU A 118 6.57 11.20 -13.94
CA LEU A 118 7.20 12.03 -12.92
C LEU A 118 6.58 13.44 -12.95
N PRO A 119 6.61 14.19 -11.84
CA PRO A 119 6.14 15.57 -11.83
C PRO A 119 7.00 16.45 -12.74
N ASP A 120 6.36 17.32 -13.52
CA ASP A 120 6.98 18.22 -14.49
C ASP A 120 6.56 19.68 -14.24
N GLY A 121 6.86 20.16 -13.03
CA GLY A 121 6.55 21.53 -12.61
C GLY A 121 5.84 21.62 -11.26
N ARG A 122 5.25 22.79 -10.99
CA ARG A 122 4.55 23.08 -9.73
C ARG A 122 3.22 22.32 -9.67
N SER A 123 2.88 21.79 -8.50
CA SER A 123 1.57 21.17 -8.26
C SER A 123 0.44 22.18 -8.44
N THR A 124 -0.56 21.82 -9.22
CA THR A 124 -1.79 22.62 -9.42
C THR A 124 -2.68 22.60 -8.17
N LYS A 125 -2.77 21.44 -7.51
CA LYS A 125 -3.60 21.23 -6.32
C LYS A 125 -2.77 20.49 -5.27
N SER A 126 -2.88 20.87 -4.01
CA SER A 126 -2.17 20.23 -2.91
C SER A 126 -3.01 20.29 -1.64
N ILE A 127 -3.09 19.17 -0.92
CA ILE A 127 -3.64 19.10 0.42
C ILE A 127 -2.52 18.66 1.34
N ASN A 128 -2.30 19.43 2.40
CA ASN A 128 -1.35 19.12 3.46
C ASN A 128 -2.14 18.85 4.74
N TYR A 129 -2.12 17.60 5.20
CA TYR A 129 -2.67 17.20 6.49
C TYR A 129 -1.53 17.06 7.49
N VAL A 130 -1.66 17.71 8.64
CA VAL A 130 -0.64 17.73 9.68
C VAL A 130 -1.22 17.07 10.92
N MET A 131 -0.45 16.17 11.51
CA MET A 131 -0.78 15.49 12.76
C MET A 131 0.41 15.50 13.71
N THR A 132 0.16 15.38 15.00
CA THR A 132 1.21 15.15 15.99
C THR A 132 1.85 13.77 15.78
N ILE A 133 3.10 13.59 16.25
CA ILE A 133 3.77 12.29 16.18
C ILE A 133 2.96 11.19 16.91
N ASP A 134 2.36 11.52 18.05
CA ASP A 134 1.56 10.54 18.81
C ASP A 134 0.31 10.10 18.04
N LEU A 135 -0.37 11.03 17.37
CA LEU A 135 -1.51 10.69 16.52
C LEU A 135 -1.05 9.85 15.32
N ALA A 136 0.06 10.24 14.67
CA ALA A 136 0.64 9.47 13.56
C ALA A 136 0.99 8.04 13.97
N ARG A 137 1.55 7.85 15.17
CA ARG A 137 1.85 6.53 15.74
C ARG A 137 0.59 5.69 15.95
N LYS A 138 -0.48 6.27 16.50
CA LYS A 138 -1.76 5.56 16.70
C LYS A 138 -2.35 5.11 15.37
N VAL A 139 -2.43 6.02 14.40
CA VAL A 139 -2.92 5.74 13.05
C VAL A 139 -2.05 4.67 12.38
N ALA A 140 -0.72 4.75 12.52
CA ALA A 140 0.18 3.77 11.93
C ALA A 140 -0.03 2.36 12.51
N LEU A 141 -0.20 2.23 13.83
CA LEU A 141 -0.50 0.95 14.48
C LEU A 141 -1.84 0.38 14.01
N GLU A 142 -2.89 1.19 13.98
CA GLU A 142 -4.23 0.81 13.48
C GLU A 142 -4.15 0.27 12.04
N LEU A 143 -3.44 0.99 11.15
CA LEU A 143 -3.26 0.56 9.77
C LEU A 143 -2.45 -0.74 9.66
N LEU A 144 -1.40 -0.91 10.46
CA LEU A 144 -0.60 -2.14 10.48
C LEU A 144 -1.42 -3.34 10.94
N GLU A 145 -2.22 -3.20 12.00
CA GLU A 145 -3.13 -4.24 12.49
C GLU A 145 -4.16 -4.64 11.43
N PHE A 146 -4.77 -3.66 10.77
CA PHE A 146 -5.69 -3.91 9.66
C PHE A 146 -5.02 -4.69 8.52
N LEU A 147 -3.84 -4.23 8.06
CA LEU A 147 -3.10 -4.88 6.98
C LEU A 147 -2.67 -6.31 7.35
N GLN A 148 -2.34 -6.55 8.61
CA GLN A 148 -2.02 -7.88 9.12
C GLN A 148 -3.25 -8.78 9.10
N ALA A 149 -4.40 -8.30 9.58
CA ALA A 149 -5.66 -9.05 9.57
C ALA A 149 -6.08 -9.44 8.14
N VAL A 150 -6.00 -8.50 7.19
CA VAL A 150 -6.28 -8.77 5.77
C VAL A 150 -5.33 -9.83 5.19
N GLN A 151 -4.05 -9.75 5.53
CA GLN A 151 -3.06 -10.73 5.08
C GLN A 151 -3.38 -12.14 5.61
N SER A 152 -3.74 -12.26 6.89
CA SER A 152 -4.15 -13.53 7.50
C SER A 152 -5.40 -14.11 6.85
N VAL A 153 -6.43 -13.29 6.58
CA VAL A 153 -7.65 -13.74 5.88
C VAL A 153 -7.32 -14.22 4.46
N ASN A 154 -6.50 -13.47 3.73
CA ASN A 154 -6.10 -13.85 2.36
C ASN A 154 -5.27 -15.14 2.33
N GLN A 155 -4.39 -15.34 3.32
CA GLN A 155 -3.62 -16.57 3.45
C GLN A 155 -4.54 -17.76 3.75
N TYR A 156 -5.48 -17.60 4.68
CA TYR A 156 -6.46 -18.64 5.01
C TYR A 156 -7.29 -19.06 3.79
N LYS A 157 -7.78 -18.10 3.00
CA LYS A 157 -8.53 -18.37 1.75
C LYS A 157 -7.71 -19.16 0.74
N ARG A 158 -6.40 -18.87 0.62
CA ARG A 158 -5.51 -19.63 -0.29
C ARG A 158 -5.35 -21.07 0.18
N VAL A 159 -5.14 -21.28 1.47
CA VAL A 159 -5.00 -22.63 2.04
C VAL A 159 -6.28 -23.43 1.84
N LEU A 160 -7.45 -22.87 2.15
CA LEU A 160 -8.73 -23.56 1.93
C LEU A 160 -9.00 -23.84 0.44
N GLY A 161 -8.67 -22.91 -0.45
CA GLY A 161 -8.81 -23.14 -1.89
C GLY A 161 -7.99 -24.33 -2.37
N HIS A 162 -6.76 -24.49 -1.86
CA HIS A 162 -5.92 -25.64 -2.17
C HIS A 162 -6.44 -26.95 -1.56
N VAL A 163 -7.03 -26.92 -0.37
CA VAL A 163 -7.62 -28.12 0.27
C VAL A 163 -8.82 -28.62 -0.55
N GLN A 164 -9.70 -27.74 -1.02
CA GLN A 164 -10.81 -28.13 -1.88
C GLN A 164 -10.34 -28.69 -3.23
N GLU A 165 -9.30 -28.12 -3.83
CA GLU A 165 -8.75 -28.64 -5.10
C GLU A 165 -8.12 -30.04 -4.93
N SER A 166 -7.48 -30.33 -3.80
CA SER A 166 -6.91 -31.66 -3.54
C SER A 166 -7.96 -32.72 -3.25
N GLU A 167 -9.02 -32.41 -2.49
CA GLU A 167 -10.10 -33.37 -2.19
C GLU A 167 -10.87 -33.77 -3.45
N VAL A 168 -11.11 -32.83 -4.37
CA VAL A 168 -11.77 -33.13 -5.66
C VAL A 168 -10.87 -33.98 -6.58
N GLN A 169 -9.54 -33.86 -6.47
CA GLN A 169 -8.64 -34.72 -7.23
C GLN A 169 -8.64 -36.15 -6.68
N ASP A 170 -8.62 -36.32 -5.36
CA ASP A 170 -8.63 -37.65 -4.74
C ASP A 170 -9.94 -38.42 -5.07
N GLU A 171 -11.10 -37.74 -5.09
CA GLU A 171 -12.37 -38.37 -5.52
C GLU A 171 -12.42 -38.68 -7.03
N LEU A 172 -11.66 -37.97 -7.87
CA LEU A 172 -11.60 -38.25 -9.31
C LEU A 172 -10.68 -39.43 -9.66
N PHE A 173 -9.79 -39.84 -8.74
CA PHE A 173 -8.88 -40.96 -8.93
C PHE A 173 -9.47 -42.32 -8.47
N GLU A 174 -10.60 -42.34 -7.74
CA GLU A 174 -11.23 -43.60 -7.30
C GLU A 174 -11.88 -44.40 -8.44
N ASP A 175 -12.21 -43.76 -9.57
CA ASP A 175 -12.84 -44.42 -10.73
C ASP A 175 -11.88 -44.62 -11.91
N MET A 176 -10.58 -44.40 -11.70
CA MET A 176 -9.59 -44.62 -12.74
C MET A 176 -9.26 -46.12 -12.81
N PRO A 177 -9.40 -46.78 -13.98
CA PRO A 177 -9.08 -48.20 -14.11
C PRO A 177 -7.61 -48.43 -13.74
N ASP A 178 -7.35 -49.54 -13.05
CA ASP A 178 -6.00 -49.95 -12.65
C ASP A 178 -5.02 -49.69 -13.81
N PRO A 179 -3.88 -49.01 -13.55
CA PRO A 179 -2.89 -48.82 -14.58
C PRO A 179 -2.53 -50.20 -15.14
N PRO A 180 -2.49 -50.36 -16.47
CA PRO A 180 -2.20 -51.65 -17.08
C PRO A 180 -0.89 -52.20 -16.47
N PRO A 181 -0.80 -53.52 -16.25
CA PRO A 181 0.34 -54.13 -15.59
C PRO A 181 1.62 -53.64 -16.26
N ALA A 182 2.51 -53.05 -15.45
CA ALA A 182 3.74 -52.46 -15.93
C ALA A 182 4.48 -53.47 -16.81
N GLU A 183 4.66 -53.14 -18.09
CA GLU A 183 5.52 -53.91 -18.97
C GLU A 183 6.89 -54.06 -18.29
N PRO A 184 7.51 -55.25 -18.34
CA PRO A 184 8.77 -55.51 -17.68
C PRO A 184 9.80 -54.47 -18.11
N SER A 185 10.19 -53.63 -17.17
CA SER A 185 11.14 -52.53 -17.36
C SER A 185 12.37 -53.04 -18.11
N ALA A 186 12.63 -52.47 -19.28
CA ALA A 186 13.83 -52.76 -20.04
C ALA A 186 15.07 -52.62 -19.13
N PRO A 187 16.09 -53.49 -19.30
CA PRO A 187 17.26 -53.51 -18.44
C PRO A 187 17.89 -52.10 -18.34
N PRO A 188 18.34 -51.70 -17.15
CA PRO A 188 18.85 -50.37 -16.89
C PRO A 188 19.96 -50.04 -17.90
N GLN A 189 19.75 -49.00 -18.70
CA GLN A 189 20.78 -48.56 -19.63
C GLN A 189 22.03 -48.14 -18.84
N PRO A 190 23.24 -48.45 -19.34
CA PRO A 190 24.48 -48.11 -18.68
C PRO A 190 24.55 -46.60 -18.44
N VAL A 191 24.74 -46.22 -17.17
CA VAL A 191 24.85 -44.84 -16.71
C VAL A 191 26.00 -44.18 -17.48
N ARG A 192 25.66 -43.28 -18.42
CA ARG A 192 26.68 -42.48 -19.11
C ARG A 192 27.43 -41.63 -18.07
N PRO A 193 28.78 -41.62 -18.09
CA PRO A 193 29.55 -40.83 -17.15
C PRO A 193 29.19 -39.35 -17.29
N ARG A 194 28.85 -38.75 -16.14
CA ARG A 194 28.45 -37.34 -16.04
C ARG A 194 29.59 -36.46 -16.55
N PRO A 195 29.36 -35.54 -17.51
CA PRO A 195 30.38 -34.59 -17.95
C PRO A 195 30.89 -33.79 -16.75
N LYS A 196 32.21 -33.76 -16.55
CA LYS A 196 32.84 -32.93 -15.50
C LYS A 196 32.52 -31.46 -15.80
N ALA A 197 31.82 -30.81 -14.88
CA ALA A 197 31.51 -29.39 -14.98
C ALA A 197 32.82 -28.58 -15.11
N PRO A 198 32.87 -27.56 -16.00
CA PRO A 198 34.03 -26.71 -16.14
C PRO A 198 34.32 -25.97 -14.84
N ARG A 199 35.60 -26.00 -14.45
CA ARG A 199 36.13 -25.38 -13.24
C ARG A 199 35.86 -23.87 -13.29
N SER A 200 35.01 -23.38 -12.40
CA SER A 200 34.74 -21.95 -12.23
C SER A 200 36.04 -21.20 -11.97
N THR A 201 36.43 -20.34 -12.91
CA THR A 201 37.52 -19.38 -12.73
C THR A 201 37.04 -18.30 -11.78
N ARG A 202 37.55 -18.35 -10.55
CA ARG A 202 37.35 -17.36 -9.48
C ARG A 202 37.65 -15.94 -10.01
N PRO A 203 36.70 -14.99 -9.96
CA PRO A 203 36.97 -13.60 -10.32
C PRO A 203 38.01 -12.98 -9.38
N LYS A 204 38.95 -12.23 -9.94
CA LYS A 204 39.94 -11.44 -9.18
C LYS A 204 39.23 -10.41 -8.29
N PRO A 205 39.72 -10.16 -7.07
CA PRO A 205 39.19 -9.11 -6.21
C PRO A 205 39.37 -7.74 -6.87
N ARG A 206 38.25 -7.00 -6.98
CA ARG A 206 38.19 -5.64 -7.50
C ARG A 206 38.83 -4.71 -6.46
N GLN A 207 39.92 -4.05 -6.84
CA GLN A 207 40.53 -2.98 -6.05
C GLN A 207 39.52 -1.83 -5.91
N THR A 208 39.19 -1.48 -4.66
CA THR A 208 38.44 -0.27 -4.30
C THR A 208 39.34 0.95 -4.48
N PRO A 209 38.93 1.98 -5.25
CA PRO A 209 39.58 3.28 -5.20
C PRO A 209 39.28 3.99 -3.87
N GLY A 210 40.29 4.68 -3.36
CA GLY A 210 40.31 5.35 -2.05
C GLY A 210 39.36 6.55 -1.90
N PRO A 211 39.37 7.19 -0.72
CA PRO A 211 38.39 8.20 -0.33
C PRO A 211 38.60 9.50 -1.13
N VAL A 212 37.55 9.91 -1.85
CA VAL A 212 37.49 11.24 -2.47
C VAL A 212 37.04 12.25 -1.42
N LEU A 213 37.87 13.27 -1.27
CA LEU A 213 37.74 14.42 -0.38
C LEU A 213 36.39 15.15 -0.53
N SER A 214 35.78 15.38 0.63
CA SER A 214 34.94 16.52 1.04
C SER A 214 34.50 17.50 -0.06
N ARG A 215 33.21 17.49 -0.38
CA ARG A 215 32.51 18.65 -0.97
C ARG A 215 31.69 19.36 0.09
N THR A 216 31.93 20.65 0.19
CA THR A 216 31.24 21.70 0.94
C THR A 216 29.73 21.68 0.70
N PRO A 217 28.88 21.94 1.72
CA PRO A 217 27.45 22.09 1.53
C PRO A 217 27.15 23.40 0.81
N GLN A 218 26.46 23.31 -0.33
CA GLN A 218 25.81 24.45 -0.97
C GLN A 218 24.56 24.82 -0.18
N THR A 219 24.56 26.04 0.33
CA THR A 219 23.42 26.73 0.93
C THR A 219 22.37 26.98 -0.15
N PHE A 220 21.22 26.29 -0.08
CA PHE A 220 20.04 26.71 -0.83
C PHE A 220 19.29 27.76 -0.02
N ALA A 221 19.24 28.97 -0.56
CA ALA A 221 18.49 30.08 -0.02
C ALA A 221 16.98 29.88 -0.22
N ASN A 222 16.26 29.99 0.89
CA ASN A 222 14.95 30.61 1.13
C ASN A 222 13.91 30.72 0.00
N GLY A 223 12.69 30.28 0.31
CA GLY A 223 11.48 30.89 -0.25
C GLY A 223 10.26 29.97 -0.30
N ASP A 224 9.70 29.59 0.84
CA ASP A 224 8.25 29.30 0.98
C ASP A 224 7.94 29.21 2.49
N GLU A 225 7.50 30.33 3.05
CA GLU A 225 7.06 30.43 4.44
C GLU A 225 5.86 29.50 4.66
N CYS A 226 6.00 28.55 5.58
CA CYS A 226 4.85 27.84 6.15
C CYS A 226 4.03 28.83 6.99
N PRO A 227 2.71 28.97 6.76
CA PRO A 227 1.87 29.74 7.66
C PRO A 227 1.89 29.10 9.06
N LYS A 228 2.25 29.90 10.08
CA LYS A 228 2.54 29.45 11.45
C LYS A 228 1.29 29.19 12.32
N ASP A 229 0.08 29.44 11.82
CA ASP A 229 -1.11 29.54 12.68
C ASP A 229 -2.16 28.44 12.47
N LEU A 230 -1.75 27.17 12.50
CA LEU A 230 -2.67 26.03 12.54
C LEU A 230 -2.24 25.03 13.61
N VAL A 231 -2.28 25.47 14.87
CA VAL A 231 -2.31 24.57 16.04
C VAL A 231 -3.76 24.54 16.50
N GLY A 232 -4.51 23.55 16.01
CA GLY A 232 -5.87 23.29 16.45
C GLY A 232 -5.91 21.98 17.24
N ASP A 233 -6.70 21.95 18.31
CA ASP A 233 -6.94 20.75 19.11
C ASP A 233 -7.44 19.60 18.23
N HIS A 234 -6.70 18.49 18.25
CA HIS A 234 -7.05 17.28 17.51
C HIS A 234 -8.14 16.51 18.26
N GLN A 235 -9.40 16.61 17.81
CA GLN A 235 -10.43 15.64 18.19
C GLN A 235 -10.29 14.38 17.33
N SER A 236 -9.82 13.30 17.93
CA SER A 236 -9.89 11.96 17.33
C SER A 236 -11.21 11.33 17.76
N TYR A 237 -12.15 11.20 16.82
CA TYR A 237 -13.34 10.37 17.03
C TYR A 237 -13.00 8.96 16.57
N ILE A 238 -12.73 8.07 17.54
CA ILE A 238 -12.64 6.64 17.28
C ILE A 238 -14.08 6.12 17.19
N HIS A 239 -14.65 6.09 15.99
CA HIS A 239 -15.86 5.31 15.77
C HIS A 239 -15.47 3.85 15.61
N VAL A 240 -15.60 3.07 16.69
CA VAL A 240 -15.74 1.61 16.58
C VAL A 240 -17.10 1.38 15.92
N VAL A 241 -17.15 1.34 14.59
CA VAL A 241 -18.35 0.98 13.85
C VAL A 241 -18.55 -0.52 14.06
N GLY A 242 -19.31 -0.85 15.11
CA GLY A 242 -19.81 -2.20 15.32
C GLY A 242 -20.53 -2.66 14.05
N ARG A 243 -20.22 -3.88 13.61
CA ARG A 243 -20.98 -4.55 12.54
C ARG A 243 -22.46 -4.43 12.88
N GLN A 244 -23.21 -3.72 12.04
CA GLN A 244 -24.65 -3.82 12.05
C GLN A 244 -24.98 -5.24 11.58
N ALA A 245 -25.23 -6.13 12.52
CA ALA A 245 -25.68 -7.48 12.23
C ALA A 245 -26.96 -7.39 11.39
N PRO A 246 -27.12 -8.18 10.32
CA PRO A 246 -28.38 -8.24 9.62
C PRO A 246 -29.46 -8.68 10.62
N SER A 247 -30.52 -7.88 10.73
CA SER A 247 -31.66 -8.18 11.58
C SER A 247 -32.21 -9.55 11.20
N ARG A 248 -32.23 -10.46 12.18
CA ARG A 248 -33.00 -11.71 12.11
C ARG A 248 -34.48 -11.37 12.13
N GLN A 249 -35.04 -10.99 10.99
CA GLN A 249 -36.48 -11.02 10.74
C GLN A 249 -36.68 -11.81 9.44
N ASN A 250 -37.53 -12.84 9.51
CA ASN A 250 -37.89 -13.82 8.47
C ASN A 250 -37.14 -15.16 8.55
N LEU A 251 -37.42 -15.91 9.62
CA LEU A 251 -37.31 -17.37 9.67
C LEU A 251 -38.49 -17.91 10.48
N MET A 252 -39.70 -17.65 10.00
CA MET A 252 -40.94 -18.28 10.46
C MET A 252 -41.86 -18.36 9.25
N GLY A 253 -42.17 -19.58 8.80
CA GLY A 253 -43.34 -19.78 7.95
C GLY A 253 -43.18 -20.74 6.77
N TRP A 254 -42.61 -21.94 6.94
CA TRP A 254 -42.87 -23.06 6.00
C TRP A 254 -42.89 -24.40 6.75
N ILE A 255 -43.97 -24.68 7.49
CA ILE A 255 -44.47 -26.04 7.75
C ILE A 255 -46.01 -25.93 7.73
N TYR A 256 -46.66 -26.91 7.08
CA TYR A 256 -48.09 -27.04 6.72
C TYR A 256 -48.51 -26.53 5.33
N ARG A 257 -48.21 -27.32 4.29
CA ARG A 257 -49.21 -28.08 3.53
C ARG A 257 -48.53 -29.14 2.66
#